data_AF-A0A957UR39-F1
#
_entry.id   AF-A0A957UR39-F1
#
_cell.length_a   1.000
_cell.length_b   1.000
_cell.length_c   1.000
_cell.angle_alpha   90.00
_cell.angle_beta   90.00
_cell.angle_gamma   90.00
#
_symmetry.space_group_name_H-M   'P 1'
#
loop_
_entity.id
_entity.type
_entity.pdbx_description
1 polymer ?
#
loop_
_entity_poly.entity_id
_entity_poly.type
_entity_poly.pdbx_seq_one_letter_code
_entity_poly.pdbx_strand_id
1 'polypeptide(L)' 'MYAVEFQTTIKNGMIEIPVEYQRHLRQSVRVILLAEDAAQTAKGFIDQLLAQPLQVKDFSPLTREEIYAR' A
#
# COMPACT_ATOMS: atom_id res chain seq x y z
N MET A 1 -6.80 21.76 25.08
CA MET A 1 -6.40 20.45 24.49
C MET A 1 -5.42 20.74 23.38
N TYR A 2 -4.34 19.97 23.27
CA TYR A 2 -3.35 20.11 22.19
C TYR A 2 -3.12 18.74 21.53
N ALA A 3 -2.73 18.75 20.27
CA ALA A 3 -2.39 17.55 19.51
C ALA A 3 -0.89 17.58 19.17
N VAL A 4 -0.28 16.40 19.17
CA VAL A 4 1.11 16.20 18.74
C VAL A 4 1.07 15.13 17.66
N GLU A 5 1.64 15.45 16.50
CA GLU A 5 1.82 14.51 15.40
C GLU A 5 3.28 14.10 15.36
N PHE A 6 3.53 12.81 15.27
CA PHE A 6 4.87 12.26 15.09
C PHE A 6 4.78 10.95 14.31
N GLN A 7 5.84 10.65 13.57
CA GLN A 7 5.97 9.39 12.84
C GLN A 7 6.87 8.44 13.63
N THR A 8 6.44 7.20 13.80
CA THR A 8 7.24 6.15 14.45
C THR A 8 6.87 4.78 13.90
N THR A 9 7.72 3.79 14.20
CA THR A 9 7.50 2.40 13.82
C THR A 9 6.79 1.64 14.94
N ILE A 10 5.85 0.77 14.58
CA ILE A 10 5.25 -0.17 15.53
C ILE A 10 6.26 -1.30 15.78
N LYS A 11 6.65 -1.52 17.04
CA LYS A 11 7.53 -2.62 17.47
C LYS A 11 6.75 -3.54 18.39
N ASN A 12 6.58 -4.81 18.01
CA ASN A 12 5.83 -5.81 18.80
C ASN A 12 4.43 -5.34 19.22
N GLY A 13 3.72 -4.64 18.33
CA GLY A 13 2.40 -4.07 18.61
C GLY A 13 2.40 -2.83 19.52
N MET A 14 3.57 -2.29 19.87
CA MET A 14 3.71 -1.10 20.69
C MET A 14 4.23 0.10 19.88
N ILE A 15 3.67 1.27 20.18
CA ILE A 15 4.12 2.58 19.69
C ILE A 15 4.80 3.29 20.86
N GLU A 16 6.08 3.59 20.72
CA GLU A 16 6.83 4.34 21.73
C GLU A 16 6.67 5.84 21.51
N ILE A 17 6.31 6.58 22.56
CA ILE A 17 6.24 8.04 22.53
C ILE A 17 7.68 8.61 22.57
N PRO A 18 8.08 9.45 21.59
CA PRO A 18 9.38 10.10 21.59
C PRO A 18 9.65 10.90 22.89
N VAL A 19 10.91 10.88 23.35
CA VAL A 19 11.32 11.46 24.65
C VAL A 19 10.93 12.93 24.80
N GLU A 20 10.96 13.68 23.70
CA GLU A 20 10.55 15.09 23.63
C GLU A 20 9.09 15.34 24.06
N TYR A 21 8.19 14.36 23.86
CA TYR A 21 6.77 14.47 24.19
C TYR A 21 6.39 13.83 25.53
N GLN A 22 7.23 12.95 26.08
CA GLN A 22 6.93 12.21 27.32
C GLN A 22 6.67 13.10 28.54
N ARG A 23 7.32 14.28 28.61
CA ARG A 23 7.07 15.23 29.71
C ARG A 23 5.68 15.86 29.66
N HIS A 24 5.11 15.98 28.48
CA HIS A 24 3.85 16.69 28.25
C HIS A 24 2.64 15.71 28.27
N LEU A 25 2.85 14.45 27.87
CA LEU A 25 1.82 13.41 27.75
C LEU A 25 1.76 12.47 28.97
N ARG A 26 1.54 13.03 30.17
CA ARG A 26 1.57 12.28 31.47
C ARG A 26 0.22 11.73 31.94
N GLN A 27 -0.85 11.91 31.19
CA GLN A 27 -2.22 11.54 31.56
C GLN A 27 -2.89 10.71 30.47
N SER A 28 -4.18 10.41 30.61
CA SER A 28 -4.98 9.77 29.56
C SER A 28 -4.92 10.58 28.26
N VAL A 29 -4.61 9.91 27.14
CA VAL A 29 -4.49 10.52 25.82
C VAL A 29 -5.47 9.87 24.85
N ARG A 30 -5.96 10.65 23.89
CA ARG A 30 -6.68 10.13 22.71
C ARG A 30 -5.67 9.90 21.60
N VAL A 31 -5.59 8.68 21.09
CA VAL A 31 -4.68 8.30 19.99
C VAL A 31 -5.46 8.26 18.67
N ILE A 32 -4.89 8.82 17.61
CA ILE A 32 -5.37 8.70 16.23
C ILE A 32 -4.25 8.05 15.43
N LEU A 33 -4.51 6.91 14.83
CA LEU A 33 -3.55 6.21 13.98
C LEU A 33 -3.90 6.47 12.53
N LEU A 34 -2.95 7.07 11.80
CA LEU A 34 -2.97 7.19 10.35
C LEU A 34 -1.89 6.24 9.84
N ALA A 35 -2.33 5.16 9.20
CA ALA A 35 -1.42 4.28 8.47
C ALA A 35 -1.51 4.68 7.00
N GLU A 36 -0.36 4.89 6.37
CA GLU A 36 -0.30 4.76 4.92
C GLU A 36 -0.62 3.29 4.64
N ASP A 37 -1.65 3.02 3.85
CA ASP A 37 -1.76 1.72 3.22
C ASP A 37 -0.41 1.52 2.54
N ALA A 38 0.34 0.50 2.99
CA ALA A 38 1.45 0.00 2.20
C ALA A 38 0.77 -0.34 0.89
N ALA A 39 0.90 0.56 -0.09
CA ALA A 39 0.17 0.50 -1.35
C ALA A 39 0.24 -0.96 -1.72
N GLN A 40 -0.92 -1.61 -1.78
CA GLN A 40 -0.98 -3.01 -2.11
C GLN A 40 -0.25 -3.11 -3.44
N THR A 41 1.02 -3.42 -3.38
CA THR A 41 1.84 -3.90 -4.47
C THR A 41 1.46 -5.37 -4.68
N ALA A 42 0.21 -5.72 -4.37
CA ALA A 42 -0.55 -6.66 -5.16
C ALA A 42 -0.57 -6.09 -6.58
N LYS A 43 0.51 -6.38 -7.32
CA LYS A 43 0.58 -6.27 -8.77
C LYS A 43 -0.77 -6.72 -9.29
N GLY A 44 -1.50 -5.82 -9.93
CA GLY A 44 -2.84 -6.10 -10.41
C GLY A 44 -2.79 -7.28 -11.39
N PHE A 45 -3.94 -7.87 -11.69
CA PHE A 45 -3.98 -8.96 -12.68
C PHE A 45 -3.33 -8.54 -14.01
N ILE A 46 -3.45 -7.27 -14.41
CA ILE A 46 -2.77 -6.73 -15.59
C ILE A 46 -1.24 -6.76 -15.44
N ASP A 47 -0.69 -6.31 -14.31
CA ASP A 47 0.75 -6.33 -14.06
C ASP A 47 1.31 -7.75 -14.05
N GLN A 48 0.52 -8.70 -13.53
CA GLN A 48 0.88 -10.13 -13.54
C GLN A 48 0.89 -10.70 -14.96
N LEU A 49 -0.10 -10.36 -15.79
CA LEU A 49 -0.19 -10.81 -17.18
C LEU A 49 0.90 -10.20 -18.06
N LEU A 50 1.30 -8.95 -17.80
CA LEU A 50 2.42 -8.31 -18.50
C LEU A 50 3.76 -8.98 -18.17
N ALA A 51 3.97 -9.35 -16.91
CA ALA A 51 5.18 -10.05 -16.47
C ALA A 51 5.19 -11.53 -16.89
N GLN A 52 4.03 -12.18 -16.87
CA GLN A 52 3.84 -13.59 -17.20
C GLN A 52 2.58 -13.78 -18.05
N PRO A 53 2.69 -13.65 -19.38
CA PRO A 53 1.56 -13.83 -20.29
C PRO A 53 0.99 -15.25 -20.19
N LEU A 54 -0.33 -15.37 -20.33
CA LEU A 54 -0.99 -16.67 -20.42
C LEU A 54 -0.55 -17.39 -21.69
N GLN A 55 0.01 -18.58 -21.52
CA GLN A 55 0.37 -19.48 -22.62
C GLN A 55 -0.84 -20.36 -22.92
N VAL A 56 -1.60 -20.01 -23.95
CA VAL A 56 -2.74 -20.80 -24.41
C VAL A 56 -2.30 -21.54 -25.68
N LYS A 57 -2.56 -22.85 -25.70
CA LYS A 57 -2.28 -23.68 -26.87
C LYS A 57 -3.08 -23.15 -28.07
N ASP A 58 -2.43 -23.02 -29.21
CA ASP A 58 -3.03 -22.54 -30.47
C ASP A 58 -3.52 -21.08 -30.44
N PHE A 59 -3.02 -20.25 -29.51
CA PHE A 59 -3.28 -18.81 -29.53
C PHE A 59 -2.49 -18.12 -30.65
N SER A 60 -3.21 -17.68 -31.67
CA SER A 60 -2.69 -16.79 -32.71
C SER A 60 -3.38 -15.43 -32.58
N PRO A 61 -2.67 -14.36 -32.15
CA PRO A 61 -3.26 -13.03 -32.11
C PRO A 61 -3.65 -12.59 -33.52
N LEU A 62 -4.73 -11.83 -33.62
CA LEU A 62 -5.14 -11.21 -34.89
C LEU A 62 -4.07 -10.24 -35.36
N THR A 63 -3.87 -10.16 -36.66
CA THR A 63 -3.05 -9.12 -37.27
C THR A 63 -3.71 -7.76 -37.10
N ARG A 64 -2.92 -6.70 -37.29
CA ARG A 64 -3.41 -5.33 -37.20
C ARG A 64 -4.52 -5.09 -38.21
N GLU A 65 -4.34 -5.61 -39.42
CA GLU A 65 -5.28 -5.50 -40.53
C GLU A 65 -6.61 -6.21 -40.21
N GLU A 66 -6.57 -7.38 -39.57
CA GLU A 66 -7.75 -8.14 -39.16
C GLU A 66 -8.57 -7.46 -38.05
N ILE A 67 -7.91 -6.69 -37.18
CA ILE A 67 -8.58 -5.91 -36.13
C ILE A 67 -9.37 -4.74 -36.73
N TYR A 68 -8.79 -4.02 -37.70
CA TYR A 68 -9.42 -2.84 -38.31
C TYR A 68 -10.48 -3.18 -39.37
N ALA A 69 -10.59 -4.45 -39.78
CA ALA A 69 -11.60 -4.91 -40.73
C ALA A 69 -12.96 -5.28 -40.09
N ARG A 70 -13.13 -5.06 -38.78
CA ARG A 70 -14.36 -5.36 -38.01
C ARG A 70 -15.19 -4.11 -37.72
#